data_AF-D2MNS5-F1
#
_entry.id   AF-D2MNS5-F1
#
_cell.length_a   1.000
_cell.length_b   1.000
_cell.length_c   1.000
_cell.angle_alpha   90.00
_cell.angle_beta   90.00
_cell.angle_gamma   90.00
#
_symmetry.space_group_name_H-M   'P 1'
#
loop_
_entity.id
_entity.type
_entity.pdbx_description
1 polymer ?
#
loop_
_entity_poly.entity_id
_entity_poly.type
_entity_poly.pdbx_seq_one_letter_code
_entity_poly.pdbx_strand_id
1 'polypeptide(L)'
;MYVGQAYQCCKKKSQRNEYDEQFLNLIETTLMTCSEPTNWIIRHDYLEKKKNNWYMEYFAKSSYYRLKKVAINEFLNCLEVS
;
A
#
# COMPACT_ATOMS: atom_id res chain seq x y z
N MET A 1 -4.67 5.22 10.43
CA MET A 1 -4.80 4.00 9.62
C MET A 1 -5.16 4.41 8.21
N TYR A 2 -4.14 4.44 7.34
CA TYR A 2 -4.19 5.00 6.01
C TYR A 2 -4.91 4.10 5.01
N VAL A 3 -4.77 2.77 5.16
CA VAL A 3 -5.56 1.79 4.40
C VAL A 3 -7.04 1.93 4.76
N GLY A 4 -7.34 2.27 6.02
CA GLY A 4 -8.68 2.60 6.47
C GLY A 4 -9.32 3.80 5.75
N GLN A 5 -8.54 4.80 5.31
CA GLN A 5 -9.05 5.91 4.49
C GLN A 5 -9.22 5.52 3.01
N ALA A 6 -8.31 4.71 2.46
CA ALA A 6 -8.45 4.16 1.10
C ALA A 6 -9.72 3.31 0.96
N TYR A 7 -9.99 2.43 1.93
CA TYR A 7 -11.15 1.53 1.91
C TYR A 7 -12.49 2.22 2.19
N GLN A 8 -12.48 3.41 2.82
CA GLN A 8 -13.70 4.21 3.02
C GLN A 8 -14.36 4.62 1.71
N CYS A 9 -13.60 4.68 0.60
CA CYS A 9 -14.15 4.93 -0.73
C CYS A 9 -14.99 3.75 -1.25
N CYS A 10 -14.75 2.53 -0.78
CA CYS A 10 -15.43 1.32 -1.24
C CYS A 10 -16.60 0.90 -0.35
N LYS A 11 -16.49 1.08 0.98
CA LYS A 11 -17.57 0.85 1.96
C LYS A 11 -17.50 1.83 3.12
N LYS A 12 -18.66 2.30 3.58
CA LYS A 12 -18.75 3.06 4.84
C LYS A 12 -18.38 2.16 6.02
N LYS A 13 -17.71 2.73 7.03
CA LYS A 13 -17.28 2.01 8.25
C LYS A 13 -18.42 1.23 8.93
N SER A 14 -19.64 1.76 8.91
CA SER A 14 -20.84 1.10 9.48
C SER A 14 -21.30 -0.17 8.75
N GLN A 15 -20.70 -0.49 7.60
CA GLN A 15 -21.05 -1.65 6.77
C GLN A 15 -19.88 -2.65 6.66
N ARG A 16 -18.78 -2.43 7.38
CA ARG A 16 -17.63 -3.34 7.42
C ARG A 16 -17.93 -4.48 8.37
N ASN A 17 -17.70 -5.71 7.91
CA ASN A 17 -17.76 -6.87 8.80
C ASN A 17 -16.38 -7.13 9.42
N GLU A 18 -16.29 -8.12 10.30
CA GLU A 18 -15.05 -8.47 10.98
C GLU A 18 -13.92 -8.85 10.00
N TYR A 19 -14.24 -9.58 8.94
CA TYR A 19 -13.28 -9.97 7.90
C TYR A 19 -12.71 -8.77 7.14
N ASP A 20 -13.54 -7.75 6.87
CA ASP A 20 -13.09 -6.49 6.28
C ASP A 20 -12.06 -5.81 7.19
N GLU A 21 -12.27 -5.77 8.51
CA GLU A 21 -11.32 -5.17 9.47
C GLU A 21 -10.05 -6.02 9.61
N GLN A 22 -10.15 -7.35 9.65
CA GLN A 22 -9.00 -8.25 9.70
C GLN A 22 -8.12 -8.10 8.46
N PHE A 23 -8.73 -8.04 7.27
CA PHE A 23 -8.01 -7.81 6.02
C PHE A 23 -7.31 -6.45 6.01
N LEU A 24 -7.98 -5.40 6.47
CA LEU A 24 -7.37 -4.06 6.58
C LEU A 24 -6.17 -4.04 7.53
N ASN A 25 -6.28 -4.73 8.67
CA ASN A 25 -5.20 -4.86 9.63
C ASN A 25 -4.02 -5.65 9.07
N LEU A 26 -4.28 -6.71 8.30
CA LEU A 26 -3.25 -7.47 7.60
C LEU A 26 -2.47 -6.54 6.66
N ILE A 27 -3.16 -5.83 5.77
CA ILE A 27 -2.50 -4.91 4.82
C ILE A 27 -1.69 -3.83 5.54
N GLU A 28 -2.22 -3.20 6.60
CA GLU A 28 -1.48 -2.21 7.39
C GLU A 28 -0.23 -2.83 8.05
N THR A 29 -0.34 -4.02 8.61
CA THR A 29 0.78 -4.72 9.27
C THR A 29 1.86 -5.08 8.27
N THR A 30 1.48 -5.65 7.13
CA THR A 30 2.41 -5.97 6.03
C THR A 30 3.12 -4.70 5.53
N LEU A 31 2.41 -3.58 5.38
CA LEU A 31 3.04 -2.31 5.01
C LEU A 31 4.04 -1.80 6.05
N MET A 32 3.78 -1.99 7.35
CA MET A 32 4.71 -1.62 8.42
C MET A 32 5.98 -2.49 8.44
N THR A 33 5.89 -3.73 7.94
CA THR A 33 7.07 -4.62 7.82
C THR A 33 7.90 -4.38 6.57
N CYS A 34 7.31 -3.78 5.52
CA CYS A 34 8.01 -3.45 4.29
C CYS A 34 8.99 -2.29 4.50
N SER A 35 10.00 -2.21 3.63
CA SER A 35 10.88 -1.05 3.51
C SER A 35 10.09 0.23 3.18
N GLU A 36 10.64 1.38 3.58
CA GLU A 36 10.00 2.69 3.36
C GLU A 36 9.69 2.97 1.86
N PRO A 37 10.60 2.72 0.90
CA PRO A 37 10.28 2.89 -0.52
C PRO A 37 9.11 2.01 -0.97
N THR A 38 9.06 0.76 -0.48
CA THR A 38 7.98 -0.17 -0.78
C THR A 38 6.66 0.29 -0.19
N ASN A 39 6.67 0.73 1.07
CA ASN A 39 5.50 1.30 1.72
C ASN A 39 4.94 2.50 0.92
N TRP A 40 5.79 3.45 0.53
CA TRP A 40 5.38 4.61 -0.27
C TRP A 40 4.81 4.20 -1.62
N ILE A 41 5.50 3.31 -2.33
CA ILE A 41 5.07 2.85 -3.66
C ILE A 41 3.72 2.15 -3.58
N ILE A 42 3.57 1.14 -2.71
CA ILE A 42 2.33 0.38 -2.60
C ILE A 42 1.17 1.32 -2.25
N ARG A 43 1.39 2.25 -1.33
CA ARG A 43 0.35 3.17 -0.92
C ARG A 43 -0.05 4.15 -2.01
N HIS A 44 0.90 4.84 -2.62
CA HIS A 44 0.57 5.87 -3.59
C HIS A 44 0.13 5.33 -4.95
N ASP A 45 0.59 4.15 -5.37
CA ASP A 45 0.18 3.57 -6.65
C ASP A 45 -1.09 2.72 -6.58
N TYR A 46 -1.37 2.09 -5.43
CA TYR A 46 -2.42 1.06 -5.36
C TYR A 46 -3.52 1.35 -4.35
N LEU A 47 -3.22 2.05 -3.25
CA LEU A 47 -4.20 2.28 -2.18
C LEU A 47 -4.77 3.70 -2.21
N GLU A 48 -3.95 4.69 -2.51
CA GLU A 48 -4.33 6.10 -2.52
C GLU A 48 -4.67 6.57 -3.94
N LYS A 49 -5.67 7.45 -4.07
CA LYS A 49 -5.95 8.14 -5.32
C LYS A 49 -4.96 9.30 -5.54
N LYS A 50 -3.68 8.98 -5.76
CA LYS A 50 -2.64 9.98 -6.05
C LYS A 50 -2.50 10.19 -7.56
N LYS A 51 -1.86 11.31 -7.94
CA LYS A 51 -1.56 11.62 -9.35
C LYS A 51 -0.52 10.63 -9.88
N ASN A 52 -0.61 10.27 -11.17
CA ASN A 52 0.30 9.31 -11.84
C ASN A 52 1.81 9.63 -11.75
N ASN A 53 2.21 10.82 -11.30
CA ASN A 53 3.60 11.29 -11.25
C ASN A 53 4.09 11.66 -9.85
N TRP A 54 3.41 11.20 -8.79
CA TRP A 54 3.79 11.50 -7.39
C TRP A 54 5.26 11.17 -7.08
N TYR A 55 5.81 10.15 -7.74
CA TYR A 55 7.19 9.69 -7.53
C TYR A 55 8.26 10.70 -7.95
N MET A 56 7.93 11.68 -8.80
CA MET A 56 8.92 12.62 -9.34
C MET A 56 9.55 13.51 -8.27
N GLU A 57 8.88 13.68 -7.13
CA GLU A 57 9.39 14.43 -5.97
C GLU A 57 10.44 13.65 -5.16
N TYR A 58 10.50 12.33 -5.31
CA TYR A 58 11.27 11.43 -4.44
C TYR A 58 12.26 10.53 -5.19
N PHE A 59 11.96 10.19 -6.45
CA PHE A 59 12.68 9.21 -7.22
C PHE A 59 12.93 9.69 -8.66
N ALA A 60 14.12 9.40 -9.17
CA ALA A 60 14.35 9.43 -10.61
C ALA A 60 13.46 8.39 -11.31
N LYS A 61 12.97 8.72 -12.51
CA LYS A 61 12.03 7.87 -13.28
C LYS A 61 12.51 6.43 -13.44
N SER A 62 13.77 6.22 -13.85
CA SER A 62 14.34 4.88 -14.04
C SER A 62 14.42 4.09 -12.73
N SER A 63 14.87 4.74 -11.65
CA SER A 63 14.92 4.15 -10.32
C SER A 63 13.53 3.78 -9.81
N TYR A 64 12.54 4.63 -10.06
CA TYR A 64 11.16 4.40 -9.66
C TYR A 64 10.59 3.11 -10.25
N TYR A 65 10.67 2.91 -11.57
CA TYR A 65 10.12 1.71 -12.20
C TYR A 65 10.81 0.43 -11.72
N ARG A 66 12.12 0.50 -11.43
CA ARG A 66 12.85 -0.62 -10.84
C ARG A 66 12.38 -0.89 -9.41
N LEU A 67 12.30 0.14 -8.58
CA LEU A 67 11.83 0.05 -7.20
C LEU A 67 10.38 -0.42 -7.13
N LYS A 68 9.51 -0.03 -8.07
CA LYS A 68 8.13 -0.48 -8.14
C LYS A 68 8.02 -1.99 -8.31
N LYS A 69 8.86 -2.58 -9.18
CA LYS A 69 8.91 -4.03 -9.34
C LYS A 69 9.40 -4.72 -8.06
N VAL A 70 10.42 -4.16 -7.41
CA VAL A 70 10.95 -4.69 -6.15
C VAL A 70 9.91 -4.59 -5.04
N ALA A 71 9.19 -3.47 -4.96
CA ALA A 71 8.19 -3.19 -3.94
C ALA A 71 7.02 -4.19 -3.96
N ILE A 72 6.55 -4.57 -5.15
CA ILE A 72 5.50 -5.58 -5.27
C ILE A 72 5.99 -6.94 -4.76
N ASN A 73 7.20 -7.35 -5.14
CA ASN A 73 7.76 -8.62 -4.67
C ASN A 73 8.01 -8.62 -3.16
N GLU A 74 8.57 -7.53 -2.62
CA GLU A 74 8.79 -7.38 -1.18
C GLU A 74 7.46 -7.42 -0.42
N PHE A 75 6.45 -6.71 -0.89
CA PHE A 75 5.13 -6.70 -0.27
C PHE A 75 4.50 -8.10 -0.23
N LEU A 76 4.58 -8.86 -1.34
CA LEU A 76 4.08 -10.24 -1.38
C LEU A 76 4.85 -11.15 -0.43
N ASN A 77 6.19 -11.04 -0.39
CA ASN A 77 7.01 -11.81 0.55
C ASN A 77 6.66 -11.49 2.01
N CYS A 78 6.40 -10.23 2.34
CA CYS A 78 5.94 -9.85 3.67
C CYS A 78 4.53 -10.40 3.97
N LEU A 79 3.66 -10.45 2.97
CA LEU A 79 2.30 -10.99 3.13
C LEU A 79 2.30 -12.50 3.41
N GLU A 80 3.19 -13.27 2.77
CA GLU A 80 3.33 -14.72 2.99
C GLU A 80 3.87 -15.08 4.38
N VAL A 81 4.53 -14.13 5.06
CA VAL A 81 5.12 -14.31 6.39
C VAL A 81 4.23 -13.74 7.51
N SER A 82 3.15 -13.02 7.17
CA SER A 82 2.27 -12.31 8.12
C SER A 82 1.15 -13.17 8.71
#